data_AF-A0A946BE47-F1
#
_entry.id   AF-A0A946BE47-F1
#
_cell.length_a   1.000
_cell.length_b   1.000
_cell.length_c   1.000
_cell.angle_alpha   90.00
_cell.angle_beta   90.00
_cell.angle_gamma   90.00
#
_symmetry.space_group_name_H-M   'P 1'
#
loop_
_entity.id
_entity.type
_entity.pdbx_description
1 polymer ?
#
loop_
_entity_poly.entity_id
_entity_poly.type
_entity_poly.pdbx_seq_one_letter_code
_entity_poly.pdbx_strand_id
1 'polypeptide(L)'
;MEINHYEFKYGEFGETLGVHINLRGFDVLRFNNISKGTAFTIDERRKLKLSGFLPPRVKTLEDQVKSSLDIVDQKESDIEKFVYIRSLYDRNVVLAHAVIASDVTKFLPIIYTPTVGLACQQYSRLFRGANGIHFY
;
A
#
# COMPACT_ATOMS: atom_id res chain seq x y z
N MET A 1 -10.40 -8.74 24.43
CA MET A 1 -11.16 -9.36 23.32
C MET A 1 -10.38 -9.04 22.06
N GLU A 2 -9.76 -10.03 21.45
CA GLU A 2 -8.89 -9.83 20.28
C GLU A 2 -9.76 -9.40 19.10
N ILE A 3 -9.61 -8.15 18.64
CA ILE A 3 -10.43 -7.65 17.54
C ILE A 3 -9.79 -8.17 16.24
N ASN A 4 -10.33 -9.26 15.72
CA ASN A 4 -9.92 -9.77 14.41
C ASN A 4 -10.45 -8.84 13.32
N HIS A 5 -9.62 -7.91 12.84
CA HIS A 5 -9.98 -6.90 11.84
C HIS A 5 -10.24 -7.51 10.45
N TYR A 6 -9.42 -8.48 10.05
CA TYR A 6 -9.55 -9.24 8.82
C TYR A 6 -8.75 -10.54 8.92
N GLU A 7 -9.13 -11.53 8.14
CA GLU A 7 -8.48 -12.84 8.07
C GLU A 7 -8.23 -13.24 6.63
N PHE A 8 -7.00 -13.65 6.31
CA PHE A 8 -6.70 -14.20 5.00
C PHE A 8 -7.18 -15.65 4.92
N LYS A 9 -7.82 -15.99 3.81
CA LYS A 9 -8.20 -17.36 3.48
C LYS A 9 -7.06 -17.95 2.66
N TYR A 10 -6.47 -19.02 3.17
CA TYR A 10 -5.40 -19.75 2.49
C TYR A 10 -5.91 -21.07 1.93
N GLY A 11 -5.34 -21.49 0.81
CA GLY A 11 -5.55 -22.83 0.26
C GLY A 11 -4.63 -23.86 0.90
N GLU A 12 -4.67 -25.09 0.37
CA GLU A 12 -3.94 -26.24 0.90
C GLU A 12 -2.42 -26.01 0.89
N PHE A 13 -1.91 -25.22 -0.05
CA PHE A 13 -0.48 -24.96 -0.23
C PHE A 13 -0.06 -23.56 0.28
N GLY A 14 -0.92 -22.90 1.05
CA GLY A 14 -0.64 -21.57 1.63
C GLY A 14 -0.85 -20.41 0.66
N GLU A 15 -1.37 -20.64 -0.53
CA GLU A 15 -1.76 -19.58 -1.46
C GLU A 15 -2.92 -18.76 -0.89
N THR A 16 -2.87 -17.44 -1.04
CA THR A 16 -3.96 -16.57 -0.58
C THR A 16 -5.13 -16.65 -1.56
N LEU A 17 -6.23 -17.29 -1.15
CA LEU A 17 -7.47 -17.41 -1.91
C LEU A 17 -8.39 -16.20 -1.74
N GLY A 18 -8.23 -15.46 -0.64
CA GLY A 18 -9.01 -14.25 -0.41
C GLY A 18 -8.82 -13.68 0.98
N VAL A 19 -9.68 -12.73 1.33
CA VAL A 19 -9.68 -12.09 2.65
C VAL A 19 -11.11 -11.91 3.15
N HIS A 20 -11.35 -12.27 4.40
CA HIS A 20 -12.57 -11.93 5.13
C HIS A 20 -12.33 -10.64 5.90
N ILE A 21 -13.12 -9.60 5.63
CA ILE A 21 -12.97 -8.28 6.27
C ILE A 21 -14.09 -8.08 7.29
N ASN A 22 -13.74 -7.95 8.55
CA ASN A 22 -14.69 -7.68 9.65
C ASN A 22 -14.93 -6.18 9.86
N LEU A 23 -14.02 -5.33 9.37
CA LEU A 23 -14.12 -3.87 9.43
C LEU A 23 -15.18 -3.29 8.48
N ARG A 24 -15.69 -2.10 8.82
CA ARG A 24 -16.61 -1.32 7.98
C ARG A 24 -16.25 0.16 8.05
N GLY A 25 -16.71 0.93 7.05
CA GLY A 25 -16.50 2.36 7.00
C GLY A 25 -15.03 2.73 6.85
N PHE A 26 -14.67 3.90 7.38
CA PHE A 26 -13.34 4.47 7.24
C PHE A 26 -12.21 3.56 7.75
N ASP A 27 -12.47 2.71 8.75
CA ASP A 27 -11.44 1.83 9.31
C ASP A 27 -10.89 0.84 8.29
N VAL A 28 -11.67 0.40 7.30
CA VAL A 28 -11.17 -0.46 6.21
C VAL A 28 -10.00 0.21 5.46
N LEU A 29 -10.03 1.55 5.32
CA LEU A 29 -9.00 2.30 4.60
C LEU A 29 -7.70 2.47 5.41
N ARG A 30 -7.74 2.21 6.73
CA ARG A 30 -6.59 2.34 7.63
C ARG A 30 -5.65 1.14 7.60
N PHE A 31 -6.14 -0.02 7.16
CA PHE A 31 -5.34 -1.24 7.10
C PHE A 31 -4.84 -1.46 5.68
N ASN A 32 -3.55 -1.21 5.47
CA ASN A 32 -2.88 -1.25 4.18
C ASN A 32 -2.93 -2.61 3.46
N ASN A 33 -3.08 -3.70 4.21
CA ASN A 33 -3.17 -5.06 3.69
C ASN A 33 -4.53 -5.37 3.03
N ILE A 34 -5.57 -4.60 3.34
CA ILE A 34 -6.93 -4.83 2.82
C ILE A 34 -7.49 -3.64 2.05
N SER A 35 -6.91 -2.44 2.23
CA SER A 35 -7.33 -1.24 1.52
C SER A 35 -6.98 -1.33 0.04
N LYS A 36 -7.99 -1.20 -0.81
CA LYS A 36 -7.84 -1.06 -2.28
C LYS A 36 -7.87 0.41 -2.72
N GLY A 37 -8.08 1.34 -1.80
CA GLY A 37 -8.35 2.75 -2.11
C GLY A 37 -9.50 2.89 -3.13
N THR A 38 -9.27 3.62 -4.22
CA THR A 38 -10.28 3.83 -5.26
C THR A 38 -10.61 2.59 -6.10
N ALA A 39 -9.87 1.48 -5.95
CA ALA A 39 -10.13 0.22 -6.63
C ALA A 39 -11.18 -0.67 -5.97
N PHE A 40 -11.72 -0.28 -4.81
CA PHE A 40 -12.95 -0.91 -4.33
C PHE A 40 -14.07 -0.71 -5.36
N THR A 41 -14.65 -1.82 -5.82
CA THR A 41 -15.84 -1.84 -6.69
C THR A 41 -17.04 -1.21 -5.99
N ILE A 42 -18.06 -0.80 -6.75
CA ILE A 42 -19.27 -0.22 -6.16
C ILE A 42 -19.95 -1.19 -5.17
N ASP A 43 -19.97 -2.48 -5.48
CA ASP A 43 -20.54 -3.51 -4.61
C ASP A 43 -19.72 -3.68 -3.32
N GLU A 44 -18.39 -3.74 -3.40
CA GLU A 44 -17.51 -3.76 -2.23
C GLU A 44 -17.71 -2.50 -1.38
N ARG A 45 -17.79 -1.32 -2.00
CA ARG A 45 -18.03 -0.06 -1.28
C ARG A 45 -19.36 -0.08 -0.52
N ARG A 46 -20.41 -0.67 -1.09
CA ARG A 46 -21.70 -0.85 -0.41
C ARG A 46 -21.56 -1.82 0.77
N LYS A 47 -21.00 -3.01 0.55
CA LYS A 47 -20.83 -4.06 1.57
C LYS A 47 -19.95 -3.62 2.73
N LEU A 48 -18.89 -2.88 2.43
CA LEU A 48 -17.91 -2.36 3.40
C LEU A 48 -18.30 -1.00 3.98
N LYS A 49 -19.46 -0.43 3.62
CA LYS A 49 -19.93 0.89 4.08
C LYS A 49 -18.97 2.04 3.77
N LEU A 50 -18.34 2.02 2.59
CA LEU A 50 -17.36 3.02 2.12
C LEU A 50 -17.99 4.18 1.33
N SER A 51 -19.32 4.20 1.20
CA SER A 51 -20.02 5.29 0.50
C SER A 51 -19.76 6.63 1.19
N GLY A 52 -19.35 7.64 0.42
CA GLY A 52 -18.97 8.97 0.94
C GLY A 52 -17.51 9.10 1.38
N PHE A 53 -16.76 8.00 1.56
CA PHE A 53 -15.34 8.05 1.95
C PHE A 53 -14.35 8.04 0.78
N LEU A 54 -14.82 7.72 -0.43
CA LEU A 54 -14.00 7.64 -1.64
C LEU A 54 -14.65 8.44 -2.79
N PRO A 55 -13.85 9.05 -3.68
CA PRO A 55 -14.36 9.67 -4.91
C PRO A 55 -15.22 8.69 -5.71
N PRO A 56 -16.25 9.17 -6.45
CA PRO A 56 -17.24 8.29 -7.08
C PRO A 56 -16.67 7.37 -8.16
N ARG A 57 -15.59 7.80 -8.84
CA ARG A 57 -14.93 6.99 -9.87
C ARG A 57 -14.20 5.79 -9.23
N VAL A 58 -14.50 4.60 -9.73
CA VAL A 58 -13.68 3.40 -9.50
C VAL A 58 -12.50 3.46 -10.45
N LYS A 59 -11.28 3.25 -9.93
CA LYS A 59 -10.06 3.12 -10.73
C LYS A 59 -9.58 1.67 -10.64
N THR A 60 -9.21 1.04 -11.74
CA THR A 60 -8.61 -0.30 -11.66
C THR A 60 -7.22 -0.23 -11.01
N LEU A 61 -6.63 -1.40 -10.70
CA LEU A 61 -5.26 -1.43 -10.18
C LEU A 61 -4.29 -0.82 -11.20
N GLU A 62 -4.49 -1.09 -12.50
CA GLU A 62 -3.68 -0.56 -13.60
C GLU A 62 -3.80 0.97 -13.70
N ASP A 63 -5.01 1.52 -13.57
CA ASP A 63 -5.23 2.97 -13.51
C ASP A 63 -4.47 3.62 -12.34
N GLN A 64 -4.48 2.95 -11.18
CA GLN A 64 -3.77 3.40 -9.99
C GLN A 64 -2.25 3.31 -10.17
N VAL A 65 -1.74 2.21 -10.74
CA VAL A 65 -0.30 2.04 -11.06
C VAL A 65 0.15 3.14 -12.00
N LYS A 66 -0.58 3.40 -13.10
CA LYS A 66 -0.25 4.49 -14.03
C LYS A 66 -0.18 5.84 -13.32
N SER A 67 -1.21 6.17 -12.55
CA SER A 67 -1.24 7.43 -11.78
C SER A 67 -0.07 7.54 -10.79
N SER A 68 0.35 6.41 -10.20
CA SER A 68 1.49 6.37 -9.28
C SER A 68 2.82 6.51 -9.99
N LEU A 69 3.00 5.90 -11.16
CA LEU A 69 4.19 6.07 -11.99
C LEU A 69 4.37 7.53 -12.41
N ASP A 70 3.29 8.19 -12.85
CA ASP A 70 3.33 9.62 -13.20
C ASP A 70 3.84 10.49 -12.04
N ILE A 71 3.46 10.17 -10.80
CA ILE A 71 3.93 10.90 -9.60
C ILE A 71 5.38 10.57 -9.27
N VAL A 72 5.79 9.30 -9.40
CA VAL A 72 7.17 8.85 -9.18
C VAL A 72 8.12 9.53 -10.15
N ASP A 73 7.73 9.61 -11.42
CA ASP A 73 8.58 10.16 -12.49
C ASP A 73 8.74 11.69 -12.36
N GLN A 74 7.87 12.35 -11.61
CA GLN A 74 8.00 13.78 -11.24
C GLN A 74 8.93 14.02 -10.05
N LYS A 75 9.45 12.97 -9.38
CA LYS A 75 10.38 13.14 -8.25
C LYS A 75 11.79 13.39 -8.75
N GLU A 76 12.43 14.39 -8.15
CA GLU A 76 13.74 14.88 -8.61
C GLU A 76 14.90 14.00 -8.13
N SER A 77 14.68 13.22 -7.07
CA SER A 77 15.70 12.36 -6.47
C SER A 77 15.17 10.98 -6.10
N ASP A 78 16.07 9.99 -6.04
CA ASP A 78 15.68 8.63 -5.67
C ASP A 78 15.20 8.54 -4.21
N ILE A 79 15.70 9.41 -3.32
CA ILE A 79 15.19 9.48 -1.94
C ILE A 79 13.73 9.97 -1.90
N GLU A 80 13.33 10.88 -2.78
CA GLU A 80 11.92 11.29 -2.89
C GLU A 80 11.04 10.19 -3.48
N LYS A 81 11.55 9.43 -4.46
CA LYS A 81 10.86 8.24 -4.99
C LYS A 81 10.69 7.19 -3.90
N PHE A 82 11.74 6.91 -3.13
CA PHE A 82 11.70 6.00 -1.98
C PHE A 82 10.61 6.43 -0.99
N VAL A 83 10.60 7.71 -0.61
CA VAL A 83 9.62 8.28 0.33
C VAL A 83 8.19 8.14 -0.21
N TYR A 84 7.98 8.32 -1.52
CA TYR A 84 6.67 8.11 -2.15
C TYR A 84 6.24 6.64 -2.11
N ILE A 85 7.11 5.72 -2.56
CA ILE A 85 6.81 4.28 -2.60
C ILE A 85 6.58 3.73 -1.18
N ARG A 86 7.38 4.14 -0.21
CA ARG A 86 7.19 3.82 1.21
C ARG A 86 5.80 4.28 1.69
N SER A 87 5.44 5.52 1.39
CA SER A 87 4.14 6.07 1.75
C SER A 87 2.98 5.36 1.05
N LEU A 88 3.20 4.86 -0.17
CA LEU A 88 2.23 4.05 -0.90
C LEU A 88 2.03 2.70 -0.21
N TYR A 89 3.12 2.04 0.18
CA TYR A 89 3.11 0.78 0.93
C TYR A 89 2.35 0.90 2.26
N ASP A 90 2.57 2.00 2.99
CA ASP A 90 1.90 2.26 4.26
C ASP A 90 0.37 2.47 4.10
N ARG A 91 -0.13 2.76 2.89
CA ARG A 91 -1.57 2.95 2.61
C ARG A 91 -2.23 1.78 1.88
N ASN A 92 -1.53 1.14 0.96
CA ASN A 92 -2.03 0.08 0.10
C ASN A 92 -0.86 -0.79 -0.38
N VAL A 93 -0.70 -1.95 0.27
CA VAL A 93 0.41 -2.87 0.01
C VAL A 93 0.34 -3.46 -1.39
N VAL A 94 -0.86 -3.76 -1.89
CA VAL A 94 -1.07 -4.32 -3.23
C VAL A 94 -0.61 -3.34 -4.31
N LEU A 95 -1.03 -2.07 -4.19
CA LEU A 95 -0.66 -1.04 -5.15
C LEU A 95 0.85 -0.75 -5.12
N ALA A 96 1.47 -0.71 -3.94
CA ALA A 96 2.91 -0.51 -3.84
C ALA A 96 3.70 -1.63 -4.53
N HIS A 97 3.34 -2.89 -4.30
CA HIS A 97 3.96 -4.02 -4.98
C HIS A 97 3.67 -4.03 -6.49
N ALA A 98 2.47 -3.66 -6.92
CA ALA A 98 2.13 -3.57 -8.34
C ALA A 98 2.98 -2.51 -9.06
N VAL A 99 3.22 -1.36 -8.42
CA VAL A 99 4.13 -0.33 -8.97
C VAL A 99 5.56 -0.88 -9.07
N ILE A 100 6.08 -1.52 -8.01
CA ILE A 100 7.42 -2.10 -8.03
C ILE A 100 7.54 -3.20 -9.11
N ALA A 101 6.52 -4.06 -9.23
CA ALA A 101 6.49 -5.16 -10.18
C ALA A 101 6.38 -4.70 -11.64
N SER A 102 5.85 -3.49 -11.88
CA SER A 102 5.76 -2.93 -13.24
C SER A 102 7.12 -2.72 -13.91
N ASP A 103 8.17 -2.46 -13.11
CA ASP A 103 9.56 -2.39 -13.56
C ASP A 103 10.50 -2.64 -12.37
N VAL A 104 10.71 -3.92 -12.06
CA VAL A 104 11.53 -4.33 -10.91
C VAL A 104 12.95 -3.79 -11.01
N THR A 105 13.52 -3.76 -12.22
CA THR A 105 14.89 -3.27 -12.46
C THR A 105 15.01 -1.77 -12.14
N LYS A 106 14.01 -0.96 -12.51
CA LYS A 106 13.94 0.47 -12.14
C LYS A 106 13.75 0.68 -10.64
N PHE A 107 12.91 -0.11 -9.99
CA PHE A 107 12.51 0.13 -8.60
C PHE A 107 13.43 -0.46 -7.54
N LEU A 108 14.12 -1.57 -7.82
CA LEU A 108 15.06 -2.18 -6.87
C LEU A 108 16.09 -1.20 -6.28
N PRO A 109 16.82 -0.38 -7.08
CA PRO A 109 17.80 0.56 -6.51
C PRO A 109 17.17 1.73 -5.74
N ILE A 110 15.85 1.96 -5.91
CA ILE A 110 15.08 2.97 -5.19
C ILE A 110 14.64 2.43 -3.83
N ILE A 111 14.07 1.22 -3.78
CA ILE A 111 13.52 0.65 -2.53
C ILE A 111 14.57 -0.08 -1.68
N TYR A 112 15.72 -0.40 -2.28
CA TYR A 112 16.82 -1.09 -1.63
C TYR A 112 18.14 -0.32 -1.85
N THR A 113 19.27 -1.01 -1.93
CA THR A 113 20.58 -0.38 -2.13
C THR A 113 20.68 0.27 -3.52
N PRO A 114 21.21 1.51 -3.63
CA PRO A 114 21.86 2.28 -2.57
C PRO A 114 20.91 3.18 -1.74
N THR A 115 19.72 3.49 -2.24
CA THR A 115 18.83 4.54 -1.69
C THR A 115 18.39 4.28 -0.25
N VAL A 116 18.16 3.01 0.12
CA VAL A 116 17.80 2.63 1.49
C VAL A 116 18.89 3.03 2.49
N GLY A 117 20.16 3.04 2.08
CA GLY A 117 21.26 3.50 2.94
C GLY A 117 21.14 4.98 3.29
N LEU A 118 20.81 5.82 2.31
CA LEU A 118 20.54 7.24 2.55
C LEU A 118 19.28 7.44 3.40
N ALA A 119 18.24 6.64 3.17
CA ALA A 119 17.03 6.67 3.99
C ALA A 119 17.33 6.29 5.46
N CYS A 120 18.21 5.32 5.71
CA CYS A 120 18.67 4.96 7.05
C CYS A 120 19.46 6.09 7.72
N GLN A 121 20.39 6.73 7.00
CA GLN A 121 21.13 7.89 7.51
C GLN A 121 20.20 9.05 7.90
N GLN A 122 19.07 9.19 7.20
CA GLN A 122 18.08 10.24 7.42
C GLN A 122 16.85 9.74 8.19
N TYR A 123 16.89 8.56 8.81
CA TYR A 123 15.70 7.87 9.32
C TYR A 123 14.92 8.72 10.32
N SER A 124 15.59 9.34 11.29
CA SER A 124 14.94 10.22 12.27
C SER A 124 14.19 11.39 11.63
N ARG A 125 14.71 11.94 10.54
CA ARG A 125 14.07 13.04 9.78
C ARG A 125 12.90 12.55 8.93
N LEU A 126 13.03 11.35 8.36
CA LEU A 126 12.05 10.76 7.44
C LEU A 126 10.96 9.95 8.17
N PHE A 127 11.07 9.76 9.49
CA PHE A 127 10.16 8.95 10.28
C PHE A 127 8.73 9.45 10.20
N ARG A 128 7.80 8.55 9.85
CA ARG A 128 6.35 8.82 9.77
C ARG A 128 5.51 7.84 10.58
N GLY A 129 6.06 6.68 10.86
CA GLY A 129 5.42 5.58 11.55
C GLY A 129 6.41 4.43 11.70
N ALA A 130 6.28 3.69 12.79
CA ALA A 130 7.11 2.52 13.01
C ALA A 130 6.71 1.41 12.02
N ASN A 131 7.71 0.83 11.38
CA ASN A 131 7.56 -0.34 10.53
C ASN A 131 8.47 -1.43 11.08
N GLY A 132 7.96 -2.66 11.20
CA GLY A 132 8.66 -3.74 11.89
C GLY A 132 8.60 -3.60 13.42
N ILE A 133 9.50 -4.30 14.10
CA ILE A 133 9.54 -4.40 15.57
C ILE A 133 10.89 -3.82 16.04
N HIS A 134 10.86 -3.03 17.11
CA HIS A 134 12.06 -2.43 17.71
C HIS A 134 12.25 -3.06 19.10
N PHE A 135 13.43 -3.63 19.34
CA PHE A 135 13.82 -4.22 20.64
C PHE A 135 14.90 -3.34 21.28
N TYR A 136 14.93 -3.28 22.61
CA TYR A 136 15.92 -2.56 23.41
C TYR A 136 16.47 -3.45 24.52
#